data_AF-A0A2Z2K683-F1
#
_entry.id   AF-A0A2Z2K683-F1
#
_cell.length_a   1.000
_cell.length_b   1.000
_cell.length_c   1.000
_cell.angle_alpha   90.00
_cell.angle_beta   90.00
_cell.angle_gamma   90.00
#
_symmetry.space_group_name_H-M   'P 1'
#
loop_
_entity.id
_entity.type
_entity.pdbx_description
1 polymer ?
#
loop_
_entity_poly.entity_id
_entity_poly.type
_entity_poly.pdbx_seq_one_letter_code
_entity_poly.pdbx_strand_id
1 'polypeptide(L)' 'MDSEYPVFIAAQMLRFVNQDSYLTLVYRDFLKRGHASEKALEILFNGNVLEDSVMTREYELYAKEGERK' A
#
# COMPACT_ATOMS: atom_id res chain seq x y z
N MET A 1 11.80 -20.90 -5.31
CA MET A 1 12.16 -19.50 -5.09
C MET A 1 10.86 -18.78 -4.85
N ASP A 2 10.48 -18.61 -3.59
CA ASP A 2 9.43 -17.65 -3.26
C ASP A 2 9.96 -16.28 -3.69
N SER A 3 9.20 -15.58 -4.51
CA SER A 3 9.58 -14.26 -5.05
C SER A 3 9.93 -13.32 -3.88
N GLU A 4 11.16 -12.80 -3.85
CA GLU A 4 11.65 -11.82 -2.84
C GLU A 4 10.92 -10.46 -2.88
N TYR A 5 9.91 -10.31 -3.74
CA TYR A 5 9.17 -9.06 -3.93
C TYR A 5 7.79 -9.10 -3.28
N PRO A 6 7.35 -8.01 -2.61
CA PRO A 6 6.02 -7.92 -2.04
C PRO A 6 4.96 -8.01 -3.14
N VAL A 7 3.81 -8.62 -2.81
CA VAL A 7 2.66 -8.75 -3.72
C VAL A 7 1.63 -7.68 -3.41
N PHE A 8 1.11 -7.01 -4.44
CA PHE A 8 0.05 -6.02 -4.26
C PHE A 8 -1.27 -6.66 -3.81
N ILE A 9 -1.71 -6.28 -2.60
CA ILE A 9 -3.03 -6.60 -2.06
C ILE A 9 -3.73 -5.29 -1.68
N ALA A 10 -4.80 -4.92 -2.39
CA ALA A 10 -5.47 -3.63 -2.24
C ALA A 10 -5.96 -3.37 -0.80
N ALA A 11 -6.55 -4.36 -0.14
CA ALA A 11 -7.02 -4.21 1.25
C ALA A 11 -5.87 -3.99 2.24
N GLN A 12 -4.73 -4.64 2.03
CA GLN A 12 -3.52 -4.44 2.83
C GLN A 12 -2.91 -3.07 2.57
N MET A 13 -2.82 -2.67 1.29
CA MET A 13 -2.30 -1.36 0.90
C MET A 13 -3.15 -0.25 1.48
N LEU A 14 -4.48 -0.40 1.49
CA LEU A 14 -5.36 0.58 2.10
C LEU A 14 -5.13 0.72 3.61
N ARG A 15 -4.89 -0.39 4.34
CA ARG A 15 -4.51 -0.33 5.76
C ARG A 15 -3.20 0.43 5.95
N PHE A 16 -2.18 0.07 5.17
CA PHE A 16 -0.87 0.72 5.21
C PHE A 16 -0.96 2.23 4.92
N VAL A 17 -1.66 2.61 3.84
CA VAL A 17 -1.91 4.00 3.45
C VAL A 17 -2.56 4.79 4.57
N ASN A 18 -3.54 4.22 5.28
CA ASN A 18 -4.27 4.91 6.35
C ASN A 18 -3.46 5.12 7.64
N GLN A 19 -2.32 4.44 7.81
CA GLN A 19 -1.42 4.62 8.96
C GLN A 19 -0.30 5.61 8.66
N ASP A 20 0.00 5.85 7.39
CA ASP A 20 0.99 6.82 6.97
C ASP A 20 0.33 8.13 6.48
N SER A 21 0.69 9.26 7.11
CA SER A 21 0.09 10.56 6.82
C SER A 21 0.41 11.08 5.41
N TYR A 22 1.61 10.77 4.89
CA TYR A 22 2.01 11.14 3.55
C TYR A 22 1.24 10.33 2.51
N LEU A 23 1.21 9.00 2.66
CA LEU A 23 0.46 8.12 1.76
C LEU A 23 -1.04 8.44 1.77
N THR A 24 -1.61 8.73 2.94
CA THR A 24 -3.01 9.18 3.06
C THR A 24 -3.25 10.46 2.27
N LEU A 25 -2.36 11.43 2.35
CA LEU A 25 -2.48 12.70 1.63
C LEU A 25 -2.46 12.47 0.11
N VAL A 26 -1.47 11.71 -0.38
CA VAL A 26 -1.33 11.42 -1.82
C VAL A 26 -2.50 10.59 -2.33
N TYR A 27 -2.94 9.58 -1.58
CA TYR A 27 -4.10 8.77 -1.91
C TYR A 27 -5.37 9.63 -2.06
N ARG A 28 -5.63 10.53 -1.11
CA ARG A 28 -6.77 11.46 -1.17
C ARG A 28 -6.66 12.41 -2.37
N ASP A 29 -5.46 12.85 -2.73
CA ASP A 29 -5.26 13.67 -3.93
C ASP A 29 -5.61 12.92 -5.21
N PHE A 30 -5.19 11.65 -5.35
CA PHE A 30 -5.60 10.80 -6.46
C PHE A 30 -7.12 10.66 -6.56
N LEU A 31 -7.81 10.42 -5.43
CA LEU A 31 -9.28 10.32 -5.42
C LEU A 31 -9.94 11.64 -5.83
N LYS A 32 -9.44 12.78 -5.35
CA LYS A 32 -9.94 14.11 -5.72
C LYS A 32 -9.81 14.41 -7.21
N ARG A 33 -8.75 13.88 -7.85
CA ARG A 33 -8.53 13.97 -9.30
C ARG A 33 -9.38 12.99 -10.12
N GLY A 34 -10.19 12.15 -9.47
CA GLY A 34 -11.10 11.21 -10.13
C GLY A 34 -10.47 9.86 -10.45
N HIS A 35 -9.30 9.53 -9.90
CA HIS A 35 -8.74 8.18 -10.06
C HIS A 35 -9.55 7.15 -9.26
N ALA A 36 -9.68 5.94 -9.81
CA ALA A 36 -10.22 4.81 -9.08
C ALA A 36 -9.35 4.48 -7.85
N SER A 37 -10.00 4.13 -6.74
CA SER A 37 -9.33 3.80 -5.47
C SER A 37 -8.26 2.72 -5.65
N GLU A 38 -8.62 1.60 -6.29
CA GLU A 38 -7.69 0.50 -6.53
C GLU A 38 -6.47 0.94 -7.35
N LYS A 39 -6.69 1.76 -8.39
CA LYS A 39 -5.59 2.27 -9.22
C LYS A 39 -4.66 3.20 -8.45
N ALA A 40 -5.21 4.03 -7.57
CA ALA A 40 -4.41 4.89 -6.70
C ALA A 40 -3.56 4.07 -5.72
N LEU A 41 -4.12 3.01 -5.15
CA LEU A 41 -3.38 2.09 -4.27
C LEU A 41 -2.26 1.35 -5.01
N GLU A 42 -2.52 0.89 -6.24
CA GLU A 42 -1.51 0.22 -7.07
C GLU A 42 -0.35 1.16 -7.42
N ILE A 43 -0.64 2.42 -7.78
CA ILE A 43 0.40 3.43 -8.05
C ILE A 43 1.26 3.67 -6.81
N LEU A 44 0.62 3.84 -5.64
CA LEU A 44 1.34 4.06 -4.39
C LEU A 44 2.19 2.85 -4.00
N PHE A 45 1.68 1.63 -4.20
CA PHE A 45 2.44 0.41 -3.97
C PHE A 45 3.68 0.35 -4.86
N ASN A 46 3.53 0.59 -6.16
CA ASN A 46 4.65 0.53 -7.09
C ASN A 46 5.71 1.61 -6.78
N GLY A 47 5.29 2.84 -6.48
CA GLY A 47 6.23 3.96 -6.27
C GLY A 47 6.80 4.09 -4.86
N ASN A 48 6.26 3.37 -3.86
CA ASN A 48 6.74 3.49 -2.47
C ASN A 48 7.11 2.14 -1.86
N VAL A 49 6.41 1.06 -2.20
CA VAL A 49 6.64 -0.24 -1.57
C VAL A 49 7.71 -1.01 -2.34
N LEU A 50 7.55 -1.20 -3.66
CA LEU A 50 8.50 -2.01 -4.45
C LEU A 50 9.93 -1.45 -4.49
N GLU A 51 10.09 -0.13 -4.41
CA GLU A 51 11.38 0.54 -4.56
C GLU A 51 12.10 0.80 -3.23
N ASP A 52 11.44 0.61 -2.09
CA ASP A 52 11.98 0.92 -0.76
C ASP A 52 11.83 -0.27 0.19
N SER A 53 12.97 -0.82 0.61
CA SER A 53 13.03 -1.97 1.54
C SER A 53 12.43 -1.70 2.92
N VAL A 54 12.46 -0.45 3.40
CA VAL A 54 11.84 -0.05 4.68
C VAL A 54 10.33 -0.06 4.51
N MET A 55 9.82 0.56 3.43
CA MET A 55 8.39 0.60 3.13
C MET A 55 7.83 -0.78 2.81
N THR A 56 8.61 -1.65 2.14
CA THR A 56 8.29 -3.07 1.96
C THR A 56 8.06 -3.75 3.29
N ARG A 57 9.02 -3.61 4.21
CA ARG A 57 8.92 -4.25 5.54
C ARG A 57 7.72 -3.73 6.34
N GLU A 58 7.45 -2.44 6.31
CA GLU A 58 6.29 -1.85 6.98
C GLU A 58 4.98 -2.35 6.35
N TYR A 59 4.89 -2.38 5.02
CA TYR A 59 3.74 -2.91 4.28
C TYR A 59 3.43 -4.37 4.69
N GLU A 60 4.45 -5.21 4.80
CA GLU A 60 4.31 -6.62 5.19
C GLU A 60 3.75 -6.83 6.60
N LEU A 61 3.93 -5.87 7.53
CA LEU A 61 3.31 -5.95 8.86
C LEU A 61 1.78 -5.94 8.77
N TYR A 62 1.22 -5.25 7.77
CA TYR A 62 -0.21 -5.16 7.54
C TYR A 62 -0.80 -6.39 6.83
N ALA A 63 0.02 -7.35 6.38
CA ALA A 63 -0.47 -8.64 5.87
C ALA A 63 -1.14 -9.44 7.00
N LYS A 64 -0.57 -9.40 8.21
CA LYS A 64 -0.95 -10.25 9.35
C LYS A 64 -2.15 -9.74 10.14
N GLU A 65 -2.54 -8.47 9.98
CA GLU A 65 -3.71 -7.91 10.67
C GLU A 65 -5.05 -8.42 10.12
N GLY A 66 -5.06 -9.02 8.92
CA GLY A 66 -6.27 -9.66 8.36
C GLY A 66 -6.61 -11.02 8.99
N GLU A 67 -5.66 -11.65 9.71
CA GLU A 67 -5.80 -13.00 10.25
C GLU A 67 -6.21 -13.05 11.73
N ARG A 68 -6.26 -11.89 12.42
CA ARG A 68 -6.82 -11.80 13.78
C ARG A 68 -8.33 -11.63 13.71
N LYS A 69 -9.05 -12.73 13.50
CA LYS A 69 -10.49 -12.85 13.79
C LYS A 69 -10.75 -14.08 14.63
#